data_AF-A0A1W4XBX2-F1
#
_entry.id   AF-A0A1W4XBX2-F1
#
_cell.length_a   1.000
_cell.length_b   1.000
_cell.length_c   1.000
_cell.angle_alpha   90.00
_cell.angle_beta   90.00
_cell.angle_gamma   90.00
#
_symmetry.space_group_name_H-M   'P 1'
#
loop_
_entity.id
_entity.type
_entity.pdbx_description
1 polymer ?
#
loop_
_entity_poly.entity_id
_entity_poly.type
_entity_poly.pdbx_seq_one_letter_code
_entity_poly.pdbx_strand_id
1 'polypeptide(L)'
;MTKNTGRGVALSKVYEGAVQSAMLCGAPIWGEGCKVKQGRSLLSAQRILAVKAAAAYRTVSTDAAVVLGRILPFDLLLQETAKRYRLLASRPRDNEINDVQLGNRQIERRFIMEDRTHPADLDNFRFHNWVRDAFEIVYYTDGSRQEDGRYHGETELHRVKFTLADNSSIFQCELVALRQALTHLQGQIGIITECSIVTDSLSVLSALRNMKQPTALQHETWELAVSLATQVNLRFH
;
A
#
# COMPACT_ATOMS: atom_id res chain seq x y z
N MET A 1 4.19 36.79 15.33
CA MET A 1 4.68 35.44 15.00
C MET A 1 5.28 34.81 16.25
N THR A 2 4.50 34.06 17.02
CA THR A 2 4.98 33.35 18.21
C THR A 2 5.73 32.09 17.77
N LYS A 3 6.97 31.93 18.27
CA LYS A 3 7.79 30.72 18.06
C LYS A 3 6.99 29.50 18.48
N ASN A 4 6.77 28.58 17.55
CA ASN A 4 6.14 27.29 17.85
C ASN A 4 7.12 26.51 18.75
N THR A 5 6.89 26.58 20.06
CA THR A 5 7.75 25.95 21.08
C THR A 5 7.70 24.43 20.89
N GLY A 6 8.80 23.71 21.14
CA GLY A 6 8.87 22.25 20.97
C GLY A 6 7.75 21.47 21.69
N ARG A 7 7.15 22.07 22.71
CA ARG A 7 5.95 21.57 23.41
C ARG A 7 4.71 21.49 22.52
N GLY A 8 4.45 22.47 21.67
CA GLY A 8 3.30 22.48 20.75
C GLY A 8 3.39 21.34 19.73
N VAL A 9 4.59 21.16 19.15
CA VAL A 9 4.87 20.07 18.21
C VAL A 9 4.72 18.69 18.88
N ALA A 10 5.23 18.53 20.10
CA ALA A 10 5.06 17.28 20.86
C ALA A 10 3.58 16.97 21.13
N LEU A 11 2.78 17.98 21.48
CA LEU A 11 1.34 17.80 21.70
C LEU A 11 0.58 17.43 20.42
N SER A 12 0.91 18.02 19.27
CA SER A 12 0.33 17.61 17.98
C SER A 12 0.64 16.16 17.68
N LYS A 13 1.90 15.73 17.88
CA LYS A 13 2.30 14.32 17.67
C LYS A 13 1.57 13.36 18.62
N VAL A 14 1.38 13.72 19.89
CA VAL A 14 0.61 12.90 20.84
C VAL A 14 -0.87 12.84 20.43
N TYR A 15 -1.42 13.96 19.96
CA TYR A 15 -2.78 13.98 19.43
C TYR A 15 -2.92 13.04 18.24
N GLU A 16 -2.07 13.17 17.22
CA GLU A 16 -2.08 12.35 15.99
C GLU A 16 -1.86 10.86 16.29
N GLY A 17 -0.92 10.52 17.16
CA GLY A 17 -0.54 9.14 17.44
C GLY A 17 -1.53 8.38 18.33
N ALA A 18 -2.02 9.01 19.40
CA ALA A 18 -2.81 8.33 20.44
C ALA A 18 -4.28 8.76 20.44
N VAL A 19 -4.53 10.06 20.51
CA VAL A 19 -5.89 10.59 20.70
C VAL A 19 -6.73 10.39 19.44
N GLN A 20 -6.18 10.73 18.28
CA GLN A 20 -6.81 10.54 16.98
C GLN A 20 -7.07 9.06 16.71
N SER A 21 -6.11 8.18 16.98
CA SER A 21 -6.29 6.73 16.84
C SER A 21 -7.45 6.20 17.71
N ALA A 22 -7.52 6.62 18.98
CA ALA A 22 -8.60 6.24 19.89
C ALA A 22 -9.96 6.79 19.44
N MET A 23 -10.00 8.03 18.95
CA MET A 23 -11.23 8.65 18.46
C MET A 23 -11.73 8.01 17.16
N LEU A 24 -10.84 7.49 16.30
CA LEU A 24 -11.17 6.99 14.97
C LEU A 24 -11.27 5.47 14.87
N CYS A 25 -11.01 4.71 15.95
CA CYS A 25 -10.95 3.24 15.90
C CYS A 25 -12.23 2.56 15.36
N GLY A 26 -13.38 3.21 15.53
CA GLY A 26 -14.67 2.74 14.99
C GLY A 26 -15.25 3.62 13.88
N ALA A 27 -14.49 4.61 13.39
CA ALA A 27 -14.95 5.57 12.37
C ALA A 27 -15.70 4.93 11.19
N PRO A 28 -15.29 3.77 10.65
CA PRO A 28 -16.03 3.14 9.55
C PRO A 28 -17.44 2.65 9.90
N ILE A 29 -17.72 2.42 11.18
CA ILE A 29 -19.00 1.86 11.65
C ILE A 29 -19.96 2.98 12.04
N TRP A 30 -19.49 3.96 12.81
CA TRP A 30 -20.34 5.02 13.36
C TRP A 30 -20.19 6.37 12.68
N GLY A 31 -19.24 6.54 11.74
CA GLY A 31 -18.97 7.82 11.08
C GLY A 31 -20.17 8.39 10.32
N GLU A 32 -20.88 7.54 9.55
CA GLU A 32 -22.10 7.93 8.84
C GLU A 32 -23.30 8.16 9.77
N GLY A 33 -23.32 7.49 10.93
CA GLY A 33 -24.39 7.56 11.93
C GLY A 33 -24.11 8.51 13.10
N CYS A 34 -23.04 9.31 13.03
CA CYS A 34 -22.59 10.15 14.14
C CYS A 34 -23.63 11.24 14.40
N LYS A 35 -24.36 11.15 15.52
CA LYS A 35 -25.33 12.22 15.87
C LYS A 35 -24.57 13.47 16.33
N VAL A 36 -25.22 14.61 16.14
CA VAL A 36 -24.68 15.95 16.46
C VAL A 36 -24.08 16.04 17.87
N LYS A 37 -24.66 15.34 18.86
CA LYS A 37 -24.17 15.33 20.24
C LYS A 37 -22.80 14.64 20.39
N GLN A 38 -22.61 13.48 19.76
CA GLN A 38 -21.33 12.77 19.78
C GLN A 38 -20.25 13.58 19.06
N GLY A 39 -20.56 14.13 17.88
CA GLY A 39 -19.64 14.99 17.12
C GLY A 39 -19.17 16.21 17.93
N ARG A 40 -20.09 16.90 18.63
CA ARG A 40 -19.73 18.03 19.51
C ARG A 40 -18.80 17.65 20.65
N SER A 41 -18.98 16.46 21.24
CA SER A 41 -18.10 15.98 22.29
C SER A 41 -16.67 15.73 21.79
N LEU A 42 -16.54 15.18 20.58
CA LEU A 42 -15.26 14.88 19.95
C LEU A 42 -14.54 16.17 19.52
N LEU A 43 -15.27 17.13 18.94
CA LEU A 43 -14.76 18.47 18.61
C LEU A 43 -14.31 19.24 19.85
N SER A 44 -15.05 19.14 20.96
CA SER A 44 -14.65 19.72 22.25
C SER A 44 -13.31 19.15 22.74
N ALA A 45 -13.13 17.83 22.65
CA ALA A 45 -11.88 17.18 23.04
C ALA A 45 -10.71 17.59 22.13
N GLN A 46 -10.91 17.64 20.82
CA GLN A 46 -9.91 18.12 19.86
C GLN A 46 -9.52 19.58 20.15
N ARG A 47 -10.50 20.45 20.43
CA ARG A 47 -10.28 21.87 20.72
C ARG A 47 -9.32 22.09 21.89
N ILE A 48 -9.47 21.33 22.98
CA ILE A 48 -8.61 21.45 24.17
C ILE A 48 -7.13 21.25 23.80
N LEU A 49 -6.87 20.27 22.93
CA LEU A 49 -5.52 19.95 22.49
C LEU A 49 -5.01 20.95 21.43
N ALA A 50 -5.86 21.37 20.50
CA ALA A 50 -5.53 22.37 19.49
C ALA A 50 -5.13 23.72 20.11
N VAL A 51 -5.89 24.22 21.09
CA VAL A 51 -5.56 25.48 21.80
C VAL A 51 -4.20 25.38 22.50
N LYS A 52 -3.91 24.23 23.13
CA LYS A 52 -2.63 23.98 23.80
C LYS A 52 -1.47 23.85 22.81
N ALA A 53 -1.67 23.15 21.69
CA ALA A 53 -0.67 22.98 20.65
C ALA A 53 -0.33 24.32 19.98
N ALA A 54 -1.34 25.15 19.72
CA ALA A 54 -1.20 26.50 19.16
C ALA A 54 -0.64 27.54 20.14
N ALA A 55 -0.56 27.21 21.44
CA ALA A 55 -0.32 28.18 22.52
C ALA A 55 -1.26 29.41 22.43
N ALA A 56 -2.52 29.18 22.03
CA ALA A 56 -3.50 30.23 21.78
C ALA A 56 -4.34 30.55 23.02
N TYR A 57 -4.99 31.72 23.00
CA TYR A 57 -5.96 32.09 24.03
C TYR A 57 -7.18 31.14 24.04
N ARG A 58 -7.79 30.96 25.21
CA ARG A 58 -9.00 30.10 25.35
C ARG A 58 -10.19 30.57 24.52
N THR A 59 -10.23 31.85 24.14
CA THR A 59 -11.28 32.49 23.35
C THR A 59 -11.10 32.33 21.84
N VAL A 60 -9.97 31.81 21.37
CA VAL A 60 -9.72 31.63 19.94
C VAL A 60 -10.74 30.64 19.35
N SER A 61 -11.22 30.85 18.13
CA SER A 61 -12.16 29.91 17.49
C SER A 61 -11.53 28.53 17.32
N THR A 62 -12.34 27.46 17.23
CA THR A 62 -11.80 26.10 17.07
C THR A 62 -11.03 25.97 15.77
N ASP A 63 -11.56 26.53 14.69
CA ASP A 63 -10.92 26.51 13.37
C ASP A 63 -9.54 27.18 13.40
N ALA A 64 -9.45 28.35 14.05
CA ALA A 64 -8.17 29.04 14.22
C ALA A 64 -7.18 28.22 15.09
N ALA A 65 -7.66 27.60 16.16
CA ALA A 65 -6.83 26.77 17.04
C ALA A 65 -6.25 25.56 16.30
N VAL A 66 -7.06 24.90 15.47
CA VAL A 66 -6.69 23.70 14.73
C VAL A 66 -5.67 24.05 13.64
N VAL A 67 -5.89 25.15 12.89
CA VAL A 67 -4.94 25.67 11.89
C VAL A 67 -3.62 26.08 12.54
N LEU A 68 -3.64 26.87 13.62
CA LEU A 68 -2.44 27.31 14.31
C LEU A 68 -1.70 26.15 15.00
N GLY A 69 -2.45 25.16 15.47
CA GLY A 69 -1.95 23.94 16.10
C GLY A 69 -1.41 22.91 15.12
N ARG A 70 -1.61 23.11 13.79
CA ARG A 70 -1.29 22.16 12.73
C ARG A 70 -1.95 20.80 12.90
N ILE A 71 -3.16 20.81 13.46
CA ILE A 71 -3.99 19.61 13.65
C ILE A 71 -5.00 19.57 12.49
N LEU A 72 -5.36 18.38 12.00
CA LEU A 72 -6.44 18.25 11.01
C LEU A 72 -7.80 18.24 11.72
N PRO A 73 -8.82 19.01 11.28
CA PRO A 73 -10.16 18.97 11.86
C PRO A 73 -10.72 17.55 11.94
N PHE A 74 -11.36 17.23 13.07
CA PHE A 74 -11.84 15.88 13.35
C PHE A 74 -12.88 15.40 12.33
N ASP A 75 -13.72 16.31 11.85
CA ASP A 75 -14.79 16.00 10.90
C ASP A 75 -14.22 15.47 9.58
N LEU A 76 -13.14 16.09 9.11
CA LEU A 76 -12.41 15.68 7.91
C LEU A 76 -11.71 14.34 8.13
N LEU A 77 -11.05 14.16 9.28
CA LEU A 77 -10.42 12.89 9.65
C LEU A 77 -11.41 11.73 9.70
N LEU A 78 -12.60 11.98 10.23
CA LEU A 78 -13.67 10.99 10.31
C LEU A 78 -14.16 10.59 8.92
N GLN A 79 -14.43 11.57 8.07
CA GLN A 79 -14.85 11.34 6.68
C GLN A 79 -13.77 10.59 5.89
N GLU A 80 -12.52 11.03 5.97
CA GLU A 80 -11.38 10.38 5.32
C GLU A 80 -11.23 8.93 5.79
N THR A 81 -11.24 8.68 7.09
CA THR A 81 -11.05 7.34 7.66
C THR A 81 -12.18 6.38 7.26
N ALA A 82 -13.43 6.84 7.38
CA ALA A 82 -14.59 6.03 6.98
C ALA A 82 -14.58 5.75 5.48
N LYS A 83 -14.26 6.75 4.65
CA LYS A 83 -14.15 6.61 3.19
C LYS A 83 -13.02 5.67 2.79
N ARG A 84 -11.82 5.84 3.36
CA ARG A 84 -10.67 4.96 3.15
C ARG A 84 -10.98 3.51 3.51
N TYR A 85 -11.67 3.27 4.62
CA TYR A 85 -12.08 1.91 4.98
C TYR A 85 -13.06 1.33 3.95
N ARG A 86 -14.10 2.07 3.56
CA ARG A 86 -15.08 1.60 2.57
C ARG A 86 -14.43 1.25 1.23
N LEU A 87 -13.46 2.06 0.79
CA LEU A 87 -12.71 1.85 -0.46
C LEU A 87 -11.80 0.61 -0.41
N LEU A 88 -11.18 0.32 0.74
CA LEU A 88 -10.14 -0.71 0.88
C LEU A 88 -10.66 -2.06 1.43
N ALA A 89 -11.70 -2.05 2.28
CA ALA A 89 -12.11 -3.19 3.08
C ALA A 89 -13.52 -3.73 2.75
N SER A 90 -14.31 -3.10 1.88
CA SER A 90 -15.71 -3.49 1.65
C SER A 90 -16.15 -3.38 0.18
N ARG A 91 -17.20 -4.14 -0.17
CA ARG A 91 -17.75 -4.33 -1.52
C ARG A 91 -17.97 -3.00 -2.27
N PRO A 92 -17.73 -2.97 -3.59
CA PRO A 92 -17.50 -1.76 -4.40
C PRO A 92 -18.81 -1.05 -4.76
N ARG A 93 -19.50 -0.48 -3.77
CA ARG A 93 -20.60 0.46 -4.05
C ARG A 93 -20.15 1.92 -4.04
N ASP A 94 -19.04 2.21 -3.36
CA ASP A 94 -18.53 3.57 -3.22
C ASP A 94 -17.09 3.62 -3.74
N ASN A 95 -16.93 3.93 -5.03
CA ASN A 95 -15.63 4.12 -5.68
C ASN A 95 -15.35 5.60 -5.95
N GLU A 96 -16.14 6.50 -5.38
CA GLU A 96 -16.03 7.92 -5.68
C GLU A 96 -15.05 8.56 -4.69
N ILE A 97 -14.04 9.28 -5.17
CA ILE A 97 -13.17 10.13 -4.35
C ILE A 97 -13.26 11.55 -4.88
N ASN A 98 -13.79 12.48 -4.09
CA ASN A 98 -13.96 13.89 -4.47
C ASN A 98 -14.62 14.05 -5.85
N ASP A 99 -15.80 13.45 -6.06
CA ASP A 99 -16.52 13.42 -7.33
C ASP A 99 -15.82 12.68 -8.49
N VAL A 100 -14.65 12.06 -8.24
CA VAL A 100 -13.96 11.21 -9.21
C VAL A 100 -14.40 9.77 -9.01
N GLN A 101 -15.16 9.24 -9.97
CA GLN A 101 -15.49 7.83 -10.00
C GLN A 101 -14.26 6.99 -10.37
N LEU A 102 -13.78 6.17 -9.45
CA LEU A 102 -12.65 5.30 -9.71
C LEU A 102 -13.07 4.04 -10.47
N GLY A 103 -12.35 3.79 -11.55
CA GLY A 103 -12.48 2.58 -12.36
C GLY A 103 -11.95 1.33 -11.66
N ASN A 104 -12.26 0.17 -12.24
CA ASN A 104 -11.68 -1.09 -11.78
C ASN A 104 -10.14 -1.03 -11.87
N ARG A 105 -9.46 -1.58 -10.85
CA ARG A 105 -7.99 -1.63 -10.72
C ARG A 105 -7.26 -0.29 -10.53
N GLN A 106 -7.96 0.83 -10.36
CA GLN A 106 -7.32 2.11 -9.94
C GLN A 106 -6.97 2.15 -8.45
N ILE A 107 -7.59 1.29 -7.64
CA ILE A 107 -7.24 1.07 -6.24
C ILE A 107 -6.80 -0.38 -6.07
N GLU A 108 -5.61 -0.55 -5.51
CA GLU A 108 -5.17 -1.84 -5.00
C GLU A 108 -5.98 -2.19 -3.75
N ARG A 109 -6.83 -3.22 -3.90
CA ARG A 109 -7.71 -3.68 -2.83
C ARG A 109 -7.15 -4.91 -2.17
N ARG A 110 -7.57 -5.11 -0.93
CA ARG A 110 -7.30 -6.36 -0.22
C ARG A 110 -8.08 -7.49 -0.87
N PHE A 111 -7.37 -8.55 -1.22
CA PHE A 111 -7.97 -9.79 -1.66
C PHE A 111 -8.42 -10.58 -0.43
N ILE A 112 -9.70 -10.94 -0.40
CA ILE A 112 -10.23 -11.83 0.62
C ILE A 112 -10.04 -13.24 0.06
N MET A 113 -8.99 -13.92 0.52
CA MET A 113 -8.89 -15.37 0.34
C MET A 113 -10.11 -15.99 1.03
N GLU A 114 -11.08 -16.48 0.25
CA GLU A 114 -12.18 -17.29 0.78
C GLU A 114 -11.64 -18.61 1.34
N ASP A 115 -10.53 -19.06 0.78
CA ASP A 115 -9.83 -20.27 1.19
C ASP A 115 -8.93 -20.01 2.41
N ARG A 116 -9.10 -20.87 3.42
CA ARG A 116 -8.32 -20.89 4.66
C ARG A 116 -7.15 -21.84 4.50
N THR A 117 -6.47 -21.81 3.36
CA THR A 117 -5.29 -22.63 3.11
C THR A 117 -4.32 -22.39 4.27
N HIS A 118 -3.99 -23.46 5.00
CA HIS A 118 -3.20 -23.33 6.21
C HIS A 118 -1.85 -22.69 5.85
N PRO A 119 -1.27 -21.78 6.65
CA PRO A 119 -0.05 -21.07 6.26
C PRO A 119 1.17 -21.96 5.96
N ALA A 120 1.15 -23.23 6.39
CA ALA A 120 2.18 -24.22 6.07
C ALA A 120 1.97 -24.91 4.70
N ASP A 121 0.76 -24.81 4.13
CA ASP A 121 0.36 -25.44 2.87
C ASP A 121 0.42 -24.44 1.70
N LEU A 122 0.62 -23.15 1.99
CA LEU A 122 1.00 -22.16 0.98
C LEU A 122 2.39 -22.57 0.48
N ASP A 123 2.46 -23.05 -0.76
CA ASP A 123 3.73 -23.40 -1.40
C ASP A 123 4.56 -22.13 -1.52
N ASN A 124 5.45 -21.95 -0.55
CA ASN A 124 6.24 -20.74 -0.42
C ASN A 124 7.43 -20.92 -1.35
N PHE A 125 7.46 -20.14 -2.43
CA PHE A 125 8.61 -20.07 -3.32
C PHE A 125 9.91 -20.03 -2.51
N ARG A 126 10.81 -20.97 -2.82
CA ARG A 126 12.15 -20.98 -2.25
C ARG A 126 12.98 -19.98 -3.04
N PHE A 127 13.36 -18.91 -2.35
CA PHE A 127 14.24 -17.87 -2.86
C PHE A 127 15.69 -18.24 -2.58
N HIS A 128 16.55 -18.11 -3.59
CA HIS A 128 17.97 -18.43 -3.50
C HIS A 128 18.77 -17.12 -3.44
N ASN A 129 19.63 -16.95 -2.42
CA ASN A 129 20.34 -15.68 -2.23
C ASN A 129 21.44 -15.40 -3.27
N TRP A 130 21.66 -16.27 -4.26
CA TRP A 130 22.79 -16.16 -5.19
C TRP A 130 22.44 -16.62 -6.60
N VAL A 131 22.73 -15.76 -7.59
CA VAL A 131 22.58 -16.03 -9.03
C VAL A 131 23.58 -17.09 -9.55
N ARG A 132 24.42 -17.67 -8.69
CA ARG A 132 25.42 -18.69 -9.10
C ARG A 132 24.80 -19.94 -9.70
N ASP A 133 23.57 -20.27 -9.26
CA ASP A 133 22.81 -21.42 -9.75
C ASP A 133 21.64 -20.97 -10.64
N ALA A 134 21.76 -19.83 -11.31
CA ALA A 134 20.78 -19.39 -12.29
C ALA A 134 20.84 -20.26 -13.56
N PHE A 135 19.68 -20.44 -14.17
CA PHE A 135 19.57 -21.06 -15.50
C PHE A 135 20.12 -20.12 -16.58
N GLU A 136 20.33 -20.63 -17.79
CA GLU A 136 20.78 -19.84 -18.93
C GLU A 136 19.82 -18.69 -19.26
N ILE A 137 18.51 -18.95 -19.15
CA ILE A 137 17.48 -17.92 -19.35
C ILE A 137 17.20 -17.23 -18.02
N VAL A 138 17.55 -15.94 -17.95
CA VAL A 138 17.38 -15.12 -16.76
C VAL A 138 16.52 -13.89 -17.05
N TYR A 139 15.46 -13.72 -16.26
CA TYR A 139 14.64 -12.52 -16.22
C TYR A 139 15.11 -11.64 -15.07
N TYR A 140 15.45 -10.40 -15.36
CA TYR A 140 15.75 -9.39 -14.36
C TYR A 140 14.55 -8.47 -14.19
N THR A 141 14.19 -8.21 -12.93
CA THR A 141 13.07 -7.33 -12.59
C THR A 141 13.58 -6.21 -11.71
N ASP A 142 13.22 -4.98 -12.06
CA ASP A 142 13.55 -3.77 -11.32
C ASP A 142 12.36 -2.81 -11.40
N GLY A 143 12.05 -2.17 -10.28
CA GLY A 143 10.99 -1.17 -10.15
C GLY A 143 11.57 0.16 -9.68
N SER A 144 11.89 1.06 -10.61
CA SER A 144 12.39 2.39 -10.28
C SER A 144 11.27 3.46 -10.33
N ARG A 145 11.45 4.56 -9.58
CA ARG A 145 10.68 5.81 -9.78
C ARG A 145 11.36 6.79 -10.75
N GLN A 146 12.56 6.47 -11.23
CA GLN A 146 13.39 7.35 -12.06
C GLN A 146 13.56 6.75 -13.46
N GLU A 147 13.66 7.60 -14.48
CA GLU A 147 13.68 7.14 -15.88
C GLU A 147 14.93 6.33 -16.27
N ASP A 148 16.01 6.41 -15.50
CA ASP A 148 17.30 5.78 -15.82
C ASP A 148 17.49 4.43 -15.11
N GLY A 149 17.01 3.37 -15.74
CA GLY A 149 17.42 1.99 -15.43
C GLY A 149 18.72 1.66 -16.17
N ARG A 150 19.79 1.34 -15.43
CA ARG A 150 21.07 0.88 -16.00
C ARG A 150 21.15 -0.64 -15.94
N TYR A 151 21.14 -1.28 -17.10
CA TYR A 151 21.37 -2.72 -17.23
C TYR A 151 22.85 -3.00 -17.55
N HIS A 152 23.44 -3.96 -16.84
CA HIS A 152 24.77 -4.49 -17.11
C HIS A 152 24.67 -6.02 -17.21
N GLY A 153 24.50 -6.53 -18.43
CA GLY A 153 24.51 -7.97 -18.74
C GLY A 153 25.22 -8.25 -20.06
N GLU A 154 25.64 -9.50 -20.26
CA GLU A 154 26.52 -9.90 -21.36
C GLU A 154 25.80 -10.00 -22.72
N THR A 155 24.52 -10.38 -22.74
CA THR A 155 23.68 -10.37 -23.96
C THR A 155 22.20 -10.22 -23.58
N GLU A 156 21.54 -9.19 -24.10
CA GLU A 156 20.13 -8.91 -23.84
C GLU A 156 19.24 -9.51 -24.94
N LEU A 157 18.41 -10.48 -24.58
CA LEU A 157 17.50 -11.13 -25.52
C LEU A 157 16.20 -10.34 -25.71
N HIS A 158 15.72 -9.69 -24.66
CA HIS A 158 14.46 -8.94 -24.66
C HIS A 158 14.43 -7.91 -23.53
N ARG A 159 13.80 -6.75 -23.79
CA ARG A 159 13.56 -5.70 -22.78
C ARG A 159 12.18 -5.11 -22.94
N VAL A 160 11.51 -4.99 -21.80
CA VAL A 160 10.23 -4.30 -21.66
C VAL A 160 10.38 -3.21 -20.61
N LYS A 161 9.89 -2.01 -20.92
CA LYS A 161 9.78 -0.90 -19.97
C LYS A 161 8.32 -0.45 -19.91
N PHE A 162 7.82 -0.20 -18.72
CA PHE A 162 6.47 0.30 -18.49
C PHE A 162 6.51 1.38 -17.40
N THR A 163 5.56 2.31 -17.48
CA THR A 163 5.40 3.40 -16.53
C THR A 163 4.05 3.26 -15.86
N LEU A 164 4.04 3.21 -14.53
CA LEU A 164 2.82 3.24 -13.74
C LEU A 164 2.39 4.69 -13.48
N ALA A 165 1.20 4.87 -12.89
CA ALA A 165 0.72 6.19 -12.50
C ALA A 165 1.60 6.82 -11.40
N ASP A 166 1.67 8.15 -11.34
CA ASP A 166 2.56 8.89 -10.44
C ASP A 166 2.35 8.58 -8.94
N ASN A 167 1.15 8.13 -8.59
CA ASN A 167 0.77 7.73 -7.24
C ASN A 167 1.15 6.28 -6.90
N SER A 168 1.82 5.54 -7.80
CA SER A 168 2.30 4.20 -7.53
C SER A 168 3.47 4.19 -6.55
N SER A 169 3.46 3.20 -5.67
CA SER A 169 4.56 2.92 -4.73
C SER A 169 5.69 2.15 -5.43
N ILE A 170 6.91 2.23 -4.88
CA ILE A 170 8.05 1.42 -5.33
C ILE A 170 7.69 -0.06 -5.30
N PHE A 171 7.04 -0.50 -4.21
CA PHE A 171 6.53 -1.87 -4.07
C PHE A 171 5.63 -2.29 -5.23
N GLN A 172 4.70 -1.42 -5.67
CA GLN A 172 3.84 -1.70 -6.83
C GLN A 172 4.64 -1.77 -8.13
N CYS A 173 5.62 -0.89 -8.34
CA CYS A 173 6.49 -0.93 -9.51
C CYS A 173 7.24 -2.26 -9.60
N GLU A 174 7.89 -2.68 -8.50
CA GLU A 174 8.65 -3.92 -8.41
C GLU A 174 7.75 -5.15 -8.60
N LEU A 175 6.57 -5.16 -7.97
CA LEU A 175 5.62 -6.26 -8.10
C LEU A 175 5.04 -6.37 -9.52
N VAL A 176 4.79 -5.24 -10.18
CA VAL A 176 4.36 -5.23 -11.59
C VAL A 176 5.50 -5.67 -12.50
N ALA A 177 6.75 -5.27 -12.24
CA ALA A 177 7.91 -5.75 -12.98
C ALA A 177 8.02 -7.27 -12.94
N LEU A 178 7.87 -7.83 -11.75
CA LEU A 178 7.84 -9.27 -11.55
C LEU A 178 6.70 -9.93 -12.33
N ARG A 179 5.48 -9.40 -12.21
CA ARG A 179 4.32 -9.91 -12.94
C ARG A 179 4.50 -9.84 -14.45
N GLN A 180 5.14 -8.79 -14.97
CA GLN A 180 5.40 -8.64 -16.39
C GLN A 180 6.42 -9.65 -16.89
N ALA A 181 7.48 -9.93 -16.12
CA ALA A 181 8.42 -11.00 -16.43
C ALA A 181 7.72 -12.36 -16.48
N LEU A 182 6.86 -12.65 -15.50
CA LEU A 182 6.04 -13.88 -15.48
C LEU A 182 5.06 -13.95 -16.65
N THR A 183 4.43 -12.83 -17.02
CA THR A 183 3.49 -12.76 -18.16
C THR A 183 4.21 -12.99 -19.48
N HIS A 184 5.42 -12.43 -19.63
CA HIS A 184 6.25 -12.71 -20.80
C HIS A 184 6.63 -14.19 -20.84
N LEU A 185 7.07 -14.78 -19.71
CA LEU A 185 7.36 -16.21 -19.62
C LEU A 185 6.16 -17.08 -20.00
N GLN A 186 4.95 -16.70 -19.58
CA GLN A 186 3.72 -17.40 -19.95
C GLN A 186 3.51 -17.46 -21.47
N GLY A 187 3.85 -16.40 -22.19
CA GLY A 187 3.81 -16.37 -23.66
C GLY A 187 4.89 -17.21 -24.35
N GLN A 188 5.89 -17.70 -23.61
CA GLN A 188 7.03 -18.47 -24.10
C GLN A 188 7.00 -19.94 -23.66
N ILE A 189 5.89 -20.38 -23.04
CA ILE A 189 5.69 -21.78 -22.67
C ILE A 189 5.83 -22.66 -23.92
N GLY A 190 6.63 -23.72 -23.82
CA GLY A 190 6.96 -24.63 -24.93
C GLY A 190 8.29 -24.30 -25.63
N ILE A 191 8.81 -23.08 -25.47
CA ILE A 191 10.17 -22.70 -25.88
C ILE A 191 11.10 -22.70 -24.67
N ILE A 192 10.65 -22.10 -23.57
CA ILE A 192 11.41 -22.01 -22.32
C ILE A 192 10.96 -23.14 -21.40
N THR A 193 11.87 -24.06 -21.07
CA THR A 193 11.63 -25.18 -20.14
C THR A 193 12.15 -24.90 -18.73
N GLU A 194 13.14 -24.02 -18.60
CA GLU A 194 13.71 -23.58 -17.33
C GLU A 194 14.09 -22.10 -17.39
N CYS A 195 13.86 -21.36 -16.31
CA CYS A 195 14.29 -19.97 -16.21
C CYS A 195 14.46 -19.50 -14.76
N SER A 196 15.34 -18.51 -14.59
CA SER A 196 15.58 -17.85 -13.31
C SER A 196 15.00 -16.44 -13.35
N ILE A 197 14.27 -16.06 -12.31
CA ILE A 197 13.84 -14.68 -12.09
C ILE A 197 14.71 -14.10 -10.98
N VAL A 198 15.35 -12.97 -11.26
CA VAL A 198 16.19 -12.24 -10.32
C VAL A 198 15.49 -10.93 -9.95
N THR A 199 15.28 -10.72 -8.65
CA THR A 199 14.73 -9.48 -8.10
C THR A 199 15.51 -9.05 -6.86
N ASP A 200 15.83 -7.77 -6.76
CA ASP A 200 16.42 -7.19 -5.56
C ASP A 200 15.38 -6.72 -4.54
N SER A 201 14.08 -6.82 -4.88
CA SER A 201 13.00 -6.43 -4.00
C SER A 201 12.71 -7.48 -2.94
N LEU A 202 13.40 -7.37 -1.81
CA LEU A 202 13.09 -8.17 -0.62
C LEU A 202 11.63 -7.96 -0.17
N SER A 203 11.05 -6.80 -0.43
CA SER A 203 9.67 -6.49 -0.08
C SER A 203 8.67 -7.31 -0.91
N VAL A 204 8.90 -7.47 -2.22
CA VAL A 204 8.10 -8.33 -3.10
C VAL A 204 8.28 -9.80 -2.74
N LEU A 205 9.53 -10.25 -2.52
CA LEU A 205 9.81 -11.62 -2.11
C LEU A 205 9.12 -11.97 -0.78
N SER A 206 9.22 -11.08 0.21
CA SER A 206 8.56 -11.26 1.51
C SER A 206 7.04 -11.23 1.39
N ALA A 207 6.47 -10.43 0.48
CA ALA A 207 5.05 -10.37 0.24
C ALA A 207 4.52 -11.67 -0.37
N LEU A 208 5.21 -12.20 -1.39
CA LEU A 208 4.83 -13.45 -2.06
C LEU A 208 5.00 -14.69 -1.15
N ARG A 209 5.92 -14.64 -0.18
CA ARG A 209 6.06 -15.68 0.86
C ARG A 209 4.96 -15.62 1.93
N ASN A 210 4.27 -14.49 2.07
CA ASN A 210 3.29 -14.29 3.14
C ASN A 210 1.94 -13.84 2.59
N MET A 211 1.22 -14.77 1.99
CA MET A 211 -0.08 -14.56 1.36
C MET A 211 -1.27 -14.61 2.34
N LYS A 212 -1.06 -14.23 3.61
CA LYS A 212 -2.14 -14.23 4.62
C LYS A 212 -3.25 -13.24 4.30
N GLN A 213 -2.89 -12.06 3.80
CA GLN A 213 -3.81 -10.95 3.56
C GLN A 213 -3.36 -10.14 2.32
N PRO A 214 -3.27 -10.80 1.16
CA PRO A 214 -2.64 -10.20 0.00
C PRO A 214 -3.52 -9.11 -0.59
N THR A 215 -2.90 -8.20 -1.32
CA THR A 215 -3.60 -7.34 -2.26
C THR A 215 -4.01 -8.14 -3.50
N ALA A 216 -4.94 -7.60 -4.29
CA ALA A 216 -5.34 -8.21 -5.55
C ALA A 216 -4.13 -8.39 -6.51
N LEU A 217 -3.23 -7.42 -6.57
CA LEU A 217 -2.02 -7.52 -7.41
C LEU A 217 -1.07 -8.61 -6.90
N GLN A 218 -0.84 -8.68 -5.58
CA GLN A 218 -0.03 -9.76 -4.98
C GLN A 218 -0.63 -11.14 -5.28
N HIS A 219 -1.95 -11.28 -5.16
CA HIS A 219 -2.66 -12.51 -5.45
C HIS A 219 -2.52 -12.93 -6.91
N GLU A 220 -2.87 -12.04 -7.84
CA GLU A 220 -2.77 -12.30 -9.28
C GLU A 220 -1.33 -12.68 -9.70
N THR A 221 -0.31 -12.01 -9.13
CA THR A 221 1.10 -12.32 -9.40
C THR A 221 1.51 -13.67 -8.82
N TRP A 222 1.09 -13.98 -7.60
CA TRP A 222 1.39 -15.26 -6.95
C TRP A 222 0.74 -16.43 -7.69
N GLU A 223 -0.55 -16.33 -8.05
CA GLU A 223 -1.24 -17.35 -8.83
C GLU A 223 -0.57 -17.61 -10.18
N LEU A 224 -0.15 -16.54 -10.86
CA LEU A 224 0.58 -16.66 -12.13
C LEU A 224 1.92 -17.38 -11.93
N ALA A 225 2.68 -17.03 -10.90
CA ALA A 225 3.94 -17.69 -10.57
C ALA A 225 3.75 -19.18 -10.27
N VAL A 226 2.72 -19.53 -9.49
CA VAL A 226 2.43 -20.92 -9.11
C VAL A 226 1.99 -21.72 -10.33
N SER A 227 1.12 -21.14 -11.16
CA SER A 227 0.69 -21.76 -12.41
C SER A 227 1.87 -22.02 -13.36
N LEU A 228 2.84 -21.10 -13.43
CA LEU A 228 4.03 -21.27 -14.27
C LEU A 228 5.01 -22.32 -13.72
N ALA A 229 5.16 -22.39 -12.38
CA ALA A 229 6.03 -23.38 -11.74
C ALA A 229 5.59 -24.83 -11.98
N THR A 230 4.32 -25.06 -12.36
CA THR A 230 3.84 -26.40 -12.77
C THR A 230 4.22 -26.79 -14.21
N GLN A 231 4.68 -25.82 -15.02
CA GLN A 231 4.94 -26.00 -16.46
C GLN A 231 6.41 -25.76 -16.83
N VAL A 232 7.10 -24.92 -16.07
CA VAL A 232 8.50 -24.49 -16.30
C VAL A 232 9.27 -24.67 -15.00
N ASN A 233 10.52 -25.13 -15.09
CA ASN A 233 11.42 -25.17 -13.94
C ASN A 233 11.83 -23.73 -13.56
N LEU A 234 11.07 -23.16 -12.63
CA LEU A 234 11.17 -21.76 -12.24
C LEU A 234 11.97 -21.61 -10.94
N ARG A 235 13.04 -20.81 -10.97
CA ARG A 235 13.78 -20.41 -9.76
C ARG A 235 13.68 -18.91 -9.55
N PHE A 236 13.47 -18.53 -8.29
CA PHE A 236 13.55 -17.14 -7.86
C PHE A 236 14.85 -16.92 -7.09
N HIS A 237 15.53 -15.82 -7.42
CA HIS A 237 16.75 -15.32 -6.79
C HIS A 237 16.54 -13.90 -6.28
#